data_AF-A0A4Y2QUL9-F1
#
_entry.id   AF-A0A4Y2QUL9-F1
#
_cell.length_a   1.000
_cell.length_b   1.000
_cell.length_c   1.000
_cell.angle_alpha   90.00
_cell.angle_beta   90.00
_cell.angle_gamma   90.00
#
_symmetry.space_group_name_H-M   'P 1'
#
loop_
_entity.id
_entity.type
_entity.pdbx_description
1 polymer ?
#
loop_
_entity_poly.entity_id
_entity_poly.type
_entity_poly.pdbx_seq_one_letter_code
_entity_poly.pdbx_strand_id
1 'polypeptide(L)'
;MENLEETSVSYLSVNTKKFIQSFWESEQIAMSSSFTKEENLCEKHFIENYARNDKGCYSAKLSFKSERQELGDSKGLAFRQFLNLEKRLLKTPNVYRQYKNFMSDYLPHGGSR
;
A
#
# COMPACT_ATOMS: atom_id res chain seq x y z
N MET A 1 33.49 -38.45 -0.89
CA MET A 1 32.15 -38.37 -0.29
C MET A 1 32.19 -37.19 0.66
N GLU A 2 31.79 -36.02 0.17
CA GLU A 2 31.65 -34.82 1.00
C GLU A 2 30.34 -34.93 1.78
N ASN A 3 30.45 -34.79 3.10
CA ASN A 3 29.32 -34.75 4.02
C ASN A 3 28.61 -33.40 3.84
N LEU A 4 27.40 -33.43 3.28
CA LEU A 4 26.42 -32.36 3.43
C LEU A 4 25.80 -32.53 4.81
N GLU A 5 26.31 -31.81 5.81
CA GLU A 5 25.54 -31.64 7.03
C GLU A 5 24.26 -30.86 6.68
N GLU A 6 23.11 -31.52 6.81
CA GLU A 6 21.82 -30.87 6.84
C GLU A 6 21.81 -29.89 8.02
N THR A 7 21.94 -28.61 7.71
CA THR A 7 21.78 -27.54 8.70
C THR A 7 20.34 -27.56 9.21
N SER A 8 20.10 -28.32 10.28
CA SER A 8 18.86 -28.27 11.05
C SER A 8 18.75 -26.87 11.66
N VAL A 9 17.95 -26.02 11.06
CA VAL A 9 17.56 -24.72 11.64
C VAL A 9 16.70 -25.01 12.86
N SER A 10 17.34 -25.08 14.03
CA SER A 10 16.61 -25.11 15.29
C SER A 10 15.92 -23.75 15.44
N TYR A 11 14.60 -23.72 15.30
CA TYR A 11 13.83 -22.62 15.83
C TYR A 11 14.11 -22.62 17.34
N LEU A 12 14.90 -21.68 17.82
CA LEU A 12 14.90 -21.40 19.24
C LEU A 12 13.44 -21.06 19.55
N SER A 13 12.82 -21.88 20.39
CA SER A 13 11.54 -21.58 21.05
C SER A 13 11.77 -20.42 22.01
N VAL A 14 12.22 -19.28 21.48
CA VAL A 14 12.07 -17.99 22.12
C VAL A 14 10.58 -17.88 22.39
N ASN A 15 10.21 -17.45 23.59
CA ASN A 15 8.84 -17.30 23.98
C ASN A 15 8.20 -16.15 23.18
N THR A 16 7.91 -16.41 21.90
CA THR A 16 7.39 -15.48 20.92
C THR A 16 6.10 -14.85 21.42
N LYS A 17 5.29 -15.61 22.16
CA LYS A 17 4.09 -15.11 22.82
C LYS A 17 4.41 -14.00 23.82
N LYS A 18 5.36 -14.22 24.74
CA LYS A 18 5.78 -13.17 25.71
C LYS A 18 6.39 -11.97 25.01
N PHE A 19 7.22 -12.18 23.99
CA PHE A 19 7.85 -11.08 23.27
C PHE A 19 6.82 -10.24 22.50
N ILE A 20 5.92 -10.89 21.77
CA ILE A 20 4.80 -10.23 21.07
C ILE A 20 3.92 -9.49 22.07
N GLN A 21 3.63 -10.10 23.22
CA GLN A 21 2.84 -9.46 24.27
C GLN A 21 3.54 -8.21 24.82
N SER A 22 4.80 -8.30 25.24
CA SER A 22 5.57 -7.15 25.74
C SER A 22 5.76 -6.06 24.68
N PHE A 23 5.86 -6.44 23.40
CA PHE A 23 5.89 -5.50 22.28
C PHE A 23 4.57 -4.70 22.21
N TRP A 24 3.42 -5.37 22.19
CA TRP A 24 2.12 -4.69 22.17
C TRP A 24 1.84 -3.88 23.43
N GLU A 25 2.26 -4.34 24.60
CA GLU A 25 2.15 -3.59 25.86
C GLU A 25 3.00 -2.30 25.83
N SER A 26 4.18 -2.34 25.22
CA SER A 26 5.05 -1.17 25.11
C SER A 26 4.59 -0.16 24.05
N GLU A 27 3.90 -0.59 23.00
CA GLU A 27 3.31 0.29 21.98
C GLU A 27 1.89 0.76 22.32
N GLN A 28 1.28 0.23 23.39
CA GLN A 28 -0.03 0.69 23.83
C GLN A 28 0.05 2.13 24.33
N ILE A 29 -0.66 3.02 23.63
CA ILE A 29 -0.93 4.37 24.11
C ILE A 29 -2.01 4.27 25.18
N ALA A 30 -1.82 4.97 26.31
CA ALA A 30 -2.84 5.05 27.35
C ALA A 30 -4.16 5.57 26.73
N MET A 31 -5.22 4.77 26.78
CA MET A 31 -6.53 5.18 26.30
C MET A 31 -7.01 6.37 27.14
N SER A 32 -6.89 7.59 26.61
CA SER A 32 -7.55 8.74 27.20
C SER A 32 -9.06 8.56 27.05
N SER A 33 -9.84 8.91 28.07
CA SER A 33 -11.30 8.78 28.03
C SER A 33 -11.98 9.79 27.11
N SER A 34 -11.21 10.67 26.46
CA SER A 34 -11.73 11.76 25.63
C SER A 34 -10.87 11.96 24.40
N PHE A 35 -11.43 11.62 23.23
CA PHE A 35 -10.89 12.01 21.94
C PHE A 35 -11.17 13.48 21.64
N THR A 36 -10.24 14.13 20.95
CA THR A 36 -10.46 15.41 20.28
C THR A 36 -11.53 15.29 19.18
N LYS A 37 -12.04 16.41 18.67
CA LYS A 37 -13.04 16.39 17.58
C LYS A 37 -12.45 15.76 16.32
N GLU A 38 -11.20 16.06 16.02
CA GLU A 38 -10.46 15.57 14.88
C GLU A 38 -10.22 14.06 14.96
N GLU A 39 -9.86 13.55 16.13
CA GLU A 39 -9.71 12.11 16.36
C GLU A 39 -11.03 11.36 16.20
N ASN A 40 -12.13 11.88 16.76
CA ASN A 40 -13.46 11.29 16.55
C ASN A 40 -13.87 11.27 15.08
N LEU A 41 -13.57 12.33 14.32
CA LEU A 41 -13.83 12.37 12.89
C LEU A 41 -12.98 11.37 12.12
N CYS A 42 -11.71 11.21 12.49
CA CYS A 42 -10.80 10.25 11.88
C CYS A 42 -11.26 8.80 12.13
N GLU A 43 -11.62 8.49 13.38
CA GLU A 43 -12.13 7.17 13.79
C GLU A 43 -13.42 6.84 13.05
N LYS A 44 -14.38 7.77 13.03
CA LYS A 44 -15.63 7.61 12.29
C LYS A 44 -15.37 7.38 10.79
N HIS A 45 -14.48 8.17 10.17
CA HIS A 45 -14.11 8.00 8.77
C HIS A 45 -13.45 6.63 8.51
N PHE A 46 -12.59 6.17 9.42
CA PHE A 46 -11.96 4.87 9.30
C PHE A 46 -13.00 3.75 9.35
N ILE A 47 -13.88 3.74 10.36
CA ILE A 47 -14.94 2.73 10.49
C ILE A 47 -15.85 2.71 9.25
N GLU A 48 -16.25 3.88 8.74
CA GLU A 48 -17.12 3.98 7.57
C GLU A 48 -16.45 3.54 6.26
N ASN A 49 -15.13 3.60 6.17
CA ASN A 49 -14.39 3.37 4.92
C ASN A 49 -13.40 2.21 4.99
N TYR A 50 -13.40 1.46 6.09
CA TYR A 50 -12.62 0.25 6.28
C TYR A 50 -13.42 -0.95 5.78
N ALA A 51 -12.80 -1.76 4.95
CA ALA A 51 -13.39 -3.00 4.48
C ALA A 51 -12.31 -4.08 4.31
N ARG A 52 -12.73 -5.33 4.41
CA ARG A 52 -11.93 -6.49 4.03
C ARG A 52 -12.59 -7.14 2.81
N ASN A 53 -11.84 -7.32 1.73
CA ASN A 53 -12.37 -7.98 0.53
C ASN A 53 -12.36 -9.51 0.68
N ASP A 54 -13.01 -10.21 -0.25
CA ASP A 54 -13.13 -11.68 -0.25
C ASP A 54 -11.78 -12.40 -0.38
N LYS A 55 -10.74 -11.69 -0.83
CA LYS A 55 -9.35 -12.18 -0.92
C LYS A 55 -8.57 -11.96 0.37
N GLY A 56 -9.20 -11.38 1.39
CA GLY A 56 -8.61 -11.12 2.70
C GLY A 56 -7.79 -9.83 2.80
N CYS A 57 -7.74 -8.98 1.76
CA CYS A 57 -7.05 -7.69 1.79
C CYS A 57 -7.89 -6.64 2.51
N TYR A 58 -7.22 -5.77 3.26
CA TYR A 58 -7.85 -4.64 3.93
C TYR A 58 -7.70 -3.37 3.10
N SER A 59 -8.80 -2.66 2.90
CA SER A 59 -8.85 -1.35 2.26
C SER A 59 -9.38 -0.34 3.26
N ALA A 60 -8.71 0.80 3.39
CA ALA A 60 -9.19 1.95 4.14
C ALA A 60 -9.04 3.20 3.27
N LYS A 61 -10.05 4.06 3.27
CA LYS A 61 -9.94 5.34 2.58
C LYS A 61 -9.11 6.30 3.42
N LEU A 62 -8.21 7.02 2.76
CA LEU A 62 -7.45 8.10 3.40
C LEU A 62 -8.38 9.26 3.74
N SER A 63 -8.35 9.69 5.01
CA SER A 63 -9.06 10.90 5.44
C SER A 63 -8.28 12.14 5.01
N PHE A 64 -8.99 13.17 4.53
CA PHE A 64 -8.43 14.48 4.25
C PHE A 64 -8.90 15.46 5.32
N LYS A 65 -8.04 16.40 5.71
CA LYS A 65 -8.46 17.55 6.51
C LYS A 65 -9.45 18.38 5.71
N SER A 66 -10.38 19.05 6.40
CA SER A 66 -11.44 19.86 5.80
C SER A 66 -10.88 20.96 4.90
N GLU A 67 -9.75 21.56 5.29
CA GLU A 67 -8.94 22.41 4.43
C GLU A 67 -8.15 21.55 3.43
N ARG A 68 -8.81 21.16 2.35
CA ARG A 68 -8.11 20.61 1.20
C ARG A 68 -7.42 21.76 0.49
N GLN A 69 -6.09 21.81 0.56
CA GLN A 69 -5.33 22.52 -0.46
C GLN A 69 -5.73 21.94 -1.81
N GLU A 70 -6.16 22.80 -2.73
CA GLU A 70 -6.43 22.37 -4.10
C GLU A 70 -5.16 21.69 -4.62
N LEU A 71 -5.28 20.40 -4.93
CA LEU A 71 -4.29 19.72 -5.74
C LEU A 71 -4.30 20.50 -7.06
N GLY A 72 -3.29 21.33 -7.30
CA GLY A 72 -3.21 22.20 -8.48
C GLY A 72 -3.30 21.41 -9.79
N ASP A 73 -3.04 22.05 -10.94
CA ASP A 73 -3.24 21.43 -12.27
C ASP A 73 -2.19 20.36 -12.66
N SER A 74 -2.08 19.31 -11.84
CA SER A 74 -1.32 18.10 -12.13
C SER A 74 -1.95 17.29 -13.25
N LYS A 75 -3.29 17.32 -13.38
CA LYS A 75 -4.02 16.58 -14.41
C LYS A 75 -3.67 17.09 -15.81
N GLY A 76 -3.68 18.41 -16.03
CA GLY A 76 -3.32 18.99 -17.32
C GLY A 76 -1.87 18.70 -17.70
N LEU A 77 -0.94 18.73 -16.73
CA LEU A 77 0.45 18.34 -16.97
C LEU A 77 0.58 16.84 -17.29
N ALA A 78 -0.02 15.96 -16.48
CA ALA A 78 0.02 14.51 -16.70
C ALA A 78 -0.59 14.13 -18.06
N PHE A 79 -1.69 14.77 -18.46
CA PHE A 79 -2.33 14.52 -19.75
C PHE A 79 -1.45 14.93 -20.93
N ARG A 80 -0.79 16.10 -20.86
CA ARG A 80 0.17 16.53 -21.88
C ARG A 80 1.36 15.56 -21.99
N GLN A 81 1.88 15.11 -20.86
CA GLN A 81 2.95 14.10 -20.83
C GLN A 81 2.50 12.78 -21.47
N PHE A 82 1.29 12.32 -21.16
CA PHE A 82 0.70 11.14 -21.78
C PHE A 82 0.61 11.27 -23.31
N LEU A 83 0.06 12.37 -23.82
CA LEU A 83 -0.03 12.58 -25.27
C LEU A 83 1.34 12.65 -25.96
N ASN A 84 2.33 13.24 -25.30
CA ASN A 84 3.70 13.29 -25.82
C ASN A 84 4.35 11.89 -25.85
N LEU A 85 4.09 11.07 -24.81
CA LEU A 85 4.52 9.69 -24.77
C LEU A 85 3.91 8.89 -25.93
N GLU A 86 2.59 8.99 -26.14
CA GLU A 86 1.89 8.30 -27.23
C GLU A 86 2.47 8.69 -28.61
N LYS A 87 2.65 9.99 -28.86
CA LYS A 87 3.28 10.48 -30.11
C LYS A 87 4.69 9.93 -30.32
N ARG A 88 5.49 9.83 -29.26
CA ARG A 88 6.86 9.29 -29.33
C ARG A 88 6.85 7.79 -29.60
N LEU A 89 5.97 7.04 -28.94
CA LEU A 89 5.85 5.60 -29.12
C LEU A 89 5.41 5.25 -30.55
N LEU A 90 4.45 6.00 -31.12
CA LEU A 90 4.02 5.80 -32.51
C LEU A 90 5.17 5.97 -33.53
N LYS A 91 6.13 6.85 -33.25
CA LYS A 91 7.32 7.05 -34.09
C LYS A 91 8.40 5.99 -33.89
N THR A 92 8.30 5.14 -32.86
CA THR A 92 9.31 4.15 -32.53
C THR A 92 8.68 2.77 -32.28
N PRO A 93 8.37 2.01 -33.35
CA PRO A 93 7.58 0.77 -33.28
C PRO A 93 8.14 -0.29 -32.31
N ASN A 94 9.46 -0.45 -32.24
CA ASN A 94 10.08 -1.43 -31.35
C ASN A 94 9.88 -1.09 -29.87
N VAL A 95 9.97 0.19 -29.51
CA VAL A 95 9.75 0.65 -28.13
C VAL A 95 8.26 0.57 -27.78
N TYR A 96 7.37 0.88 -28.72
CA TYR A 96 5.94 0.76 -28.50
C TYR A 96 5.50 -0.69 -28.22
N ARG A 97 6.06 -1.65 -28.96
CA ARG A 97 5.83 -3.07 -28.70
C ARG A 97 6.26 -3.48 -27.29
N GLN A 98 7.45 -3.08 -26.85
CA GLN A 98 7.94 -3.37 -25.49
C GLN A 98 7.04 -2.74 -24.41
N TYR A 99 6.64 -1.48 -24.60
CA TYR A 99 5.72 -0.79 -23.71
C TYR A 99 4.36 -1.50 -23.60
N LYS A 100 3.78 -1.95 -24.73
CA LYS A 100 2.52 -2.70 -24.73
C LYS A 100 2.62 -4.02 -23.98
N ASN A 101 3.69 -4.78 -24.22
CA ASN A 101 3.91 -6.05 -23.54
C ASN A 101 4.00 -5.83 -22.02
N PHE A 102 4.81 -4.86 -21.59
CA PHE A 102 4.90 -4.49 -20.18
C PHE A 102 3.55 -4.11 -19.57
N MET A 103 2.76 -3.27 -20.25
CA MET A 103 1.45 -2.85 -19.74
C MET A 103 0.46 -4.02 -19.65
N SER A 104 0.52 -4.97 -20.58
CA SER A 104 -0.28 -6.20 -20.53
C SER A 104 0.02 -7.04 -19.30
N ASP A 105 1.30 -7.14 -18.93
CA ASP A 105 1.74 -7.90 -17.74
C ASP A 105 1.44 -7.13 -16.44
N TYR A 106 1.55 -5.80 -16.48
CA TYR A 106 1.34 -4.93 -15.32
C TYR A 106 -0.13 -4.84 -14.90
N LEU A 107 -1.07 -4.68 -15.84
CA LEU A 107 -2.49 -4.41 -15.53
C LEU A 107 -3.16 -5.44 -14.60
N PRO A 108 -2.98 -6.77 -14.77
CA PRO A 108 -3.53 -7.76 -13.87
C PRO A 108 -3.06 -7.62 -12.41
N HIS A 109 -1.85 -7.08 -12.21
CA HIS A 109 -1.20 -6.95 -10.91
C HIS A 109 -1.42 -5.57 -10.28
N GLY A 110 -1.57 -4.54 -11.11
CA GLY A 110 -1.73 -3.15 -10.69
C GLY A 110 -3.14 -2.76 -10.21
N GLY A 111 -4.15 -3.57 -10.49
CA GLY A 111 -5.56 -3.30 -10.12
C GLY A 111 -6.02 -3.91 -8.79
N SER A 112 -5.16 -4.65 -8.07
CA SER A 112 -5.46 -5.17 -6.73
C SER A 112 -4.97 -4.20 -5.66
N ARG A 113 -5.68 -3.09 -5.48
CA ARG A 113 -5.66 -2.29 -4.25
C ARG A 113 -7.08 -2.10 -3.77
#